data_AF-A0A6A4YZW5-F1
#
_entry.id   AF-A0A6A4YZW5-F1
#
_cell.length_a   1.000
_cell.length_b   1.000
_cell.length_c   1.000
_cell.angle_alpha   90.00
_cell.angle_beta   90.00
_cell.angle_gamma   90.00
#
_symmetry.space_group_name_H-M   'P 1'
#
loop_
_entity.id
_entity.type
_entity.pdbx_description
1 polymer ?
#
loop_
_entity_poly.entity_id
_entity_poly.type
_entity_poly.pdbx_seq_one_letter_code
_entity_poly.pdbx_strand_id
1 'polypeptide(L)'
;MASRAGQERHNSRRRISMSSSPGYLSSVDDWYLLDSGLGVMETTNGNYNATLAAMISPDSCLSWVRYDLHTYIHTLSTWPTNQPCHMIIKIVMHIHTTYLTKVANALAVDGPSWTVYFGAYNSGTYNNQWMVLDTSRFADGALLPHGLTLLEQLPGEIMVQDVSNVVNTQGYWASYNIPYFEHIYNKSGFAAKAAASTDSSWSHSDCARAKIFRRDAPHVHSIADLKRLMRANNYQHDELSLGDPGRAIAARYDLASNPLEFALNGAIDAKVTSVHLARQLQCEAVLGPSNDNQPTFEWTAAYDKLALHKGHPTAFNFSFIAMRHHDHLEHHQEQPSTDSLYT
;
A
#
# COMPACT_ATOMS: atom_id res chain seq x y z
N MET A 1 -19.17 -30.24 28.91
CA MET A 1 -19.60 -29.74 27.59
C MET A 1 -18.86 -28.44 27.29
N ALA A 2 -17.59 -28.54 26.90
CA ALA A 2 -16.84 -27.38 26.41
C ALA A 2 -17.30 -27.07 24.99
N SER A 3 -17.64 -25.82 24.72
CA SER A 3 -18.28 -25.36 23.49
C SER A 3 -17.43 -25.67 22.26
N ARG A 4 -17.99 -26.45 21.33
CA ARG A 4 -17.49 -26.73 19.96
C ARG A 4 -17.25 -25.49 19.08
N ALA A 5 -17.54 -24.28 19.58
CA ALA A 5 -17.42 -23.02 18.82
C ALA A 5 -15.97 -22.61 18.48
N GLY A 6 -14.96 -23.17 19.15
CA GLY A 6 -13.56 -22.82 18.93
C GLY A 6 -12.87 -23.54 17.76
N GLN A 7 -13.48 -24.59 17.20
CA GLN A 7 -12.76 -25.57 16.38
C GLN A 7 -13.21 -25.65 14.91
N GLU A 8 -14.18 -24.82 14.48
CA GLU A 8 -14.73 -24.83 13.11
C GLU A 8 -14.14 -23.76 12.15
N ARG A 9 -13.11 -22.99 12.54
CA ARG A 9 -12.49 -21.99 11.64
C ARG A 9 -11.46 -22.55 10.65
N HIS A 10 -11.39 -23.87 10.45
CA HIS A 10 -10.28 -24.49 9.72
C HIS A 10 -10.56 -24.89 8.26
N ASN A 11 -11.68 -24.45 7.66
CA ASN A 11 -11.95 -24.72 6.25
C ASN A 11 -12.80 -23.65 5.53
N SER A 12 -12.73 -22.39 5.96
CA SER A 12 -13.49 -21.30 5.34
C SER A 12 -12.73 -20.67 4.17
N ARG A 13 -13.36 -20.59 2.99
CA ARG A 13 -12.93 -19.73 1.89
C ARG A 13 -12.65 -18.32 2.45
N ARG A 14 -11.44 -17.80 2.24
CA ARG A 14 -11.07 -16.43 2.60
C ARG A 14 -11.55 -15.45 1.55
N ARG A 15 -12.16 -14.36 1.96
CA ARG A 15 -12.51 -13.23 1.11
C ARG A 15 -11.55 -12.07 1.38
N ILE A 16 -11.05 -11.51 0.29
CA ILE A 16 -10.09 -10.42 0.28
C ILE A 16 -10.63 -9.37 -0.68
N SER A 17 -10.76 -8.13 -0.19
CA SER A 17 -11.01 -6.96 -1.02
C SER A 17 -9.74 -6.12 -1.06
N MET A 18 -9.33 -5.67 -2.24
CA MET A 18 -8.07 -4.93 -2.42
C MET A 18 -8.15 -4.01 -3.63
N SER A 19 -7.36 -2.93 -3.62
CA SER A 19 -7.04 -2.21 -4.86
C SER A 19 -5.98 -2.98 -5.64
N SER A 20 -6.05 -2.98 -6.96
CA SER A 20 -5.10 -3.69 -7.83
C SER A 20 -5.10 -3.09 -9.24
N SER A 21 -4.23 -3.63 -10.10
CA SER A 21 -4.12 -3.31 -11.52
C SER A 21 -4.40 -4.54 -12.39
N PRO A 22 -4.85 -4.36 -13.66
CA PRO A 22 -5.06 -5.48 -14.57
C PRO A 22 -3.84 -6.41 -14.67
N GLY A 23 -4.07 -7.71 -14.47
CA GLY A 23 -3.02 -8.73 -14.50
C GLY A 23 -2.30 -8.99 -13.17
N TYR A 24 -2.51 -8.17 -12.14
CA TYR A 24 -1.93 -8.37 -10.82
C TYR A 24 -2.87 -9.15 -9.90
N LEU A 25 -2.36 -10.26 -9.34
CA LEU A 25 -3.08 -11.13 -8.40
C LEU A 25 -2.90 -10.73 -6.93
N SER A 26 -2.38 -9.53 -6.69
CA SER A 26 -2.19 -8.86 -5.40
C SER A 26 -2.42 -7.36 -5.59
N SER A 27 -2.53 -6.62 -4.49
CA SER A 27 -2.35 -5.18 -4.55
C SER A 27 -0.89 -4.85 -4.92
N VAL A 28 -0.71 -3.64 -5.44
CA VAL A 28 0.60 -3.03 -5.72
C VAL A 28 0.71 -1.66 -5.04
N ASP A 29 -0.31 -1.30 -4.24
CA ASP A 29 -0.39 0.00 -3.59
C ASP A 29 0.38 0.03 -2.25
N ASP A 30 0.26 -0.90 -1.30
CA ASP A 30 -0.72 -1.99 -1.07
C ASP A 30 -1.89 -1.59 -0.14
N TRP A 31 -3.11 -2.09 -0.42
CA TRP A 31 -4.28 -1.91 0.45
C TRP A 31 -5.26 -3.10 0.41
N TYR A 32 -5.55 -3.70 1.56
CA TYR A 32 -6.39 -4.90 1.69
C TYR A 32 -7.38 -4.80 2.86
N LEU A 33 -8.57 -5.36 2.66
CA LEU A 33 -9.53 -5.73 3.70
C LEU A 33 -9.76 -7.23 3.65
N LEU A 34 -9.63 -7.89 4.79
CA LEU A 34 -9.69 -9.34 4.93
C LEU A 34 -10.91 -9.74 5.75
N ASP A 35 -11.58 -10.83 5.37
CA ASP A 35 -12.73 -11.34 6.14
C ASP A 35 -12.35 -11.97 7.49
N SER A 36 -11.05 -12.10 7.76
CA SER A 36 -10.51 -12.33 9.10
C SER A 36 -10.75 -11.13 10.04
N GLY A 37 -11.13 -9.97 9.52
CA GLY A 37 -11.31 -8.73 10.27
C GLY A 37 -10.06 -7.83 10.25
N LEU A 38 -9.06 -8.14 9.43
CA LEU A 38 -7.84 -7.35 9.31
C LEU A 38 -7.95 -6.32 8.17
N GLY A 39 -7.47 -5.10 8.41
CA GLY A 39 -7.09 -4.14 7.38
C GLY A 39 -5.56 -4.12 7.26
N VAL A 40 -5.03 -4.25 6.05
CA VAL A 40 -3.58 -4.32 5.81
C VAL A 40 -3.20 -3.31 4.75
N MET A 41 -2.23 -2.47 5.04
CA MET A 41 -1.70 -1.47 4.09
C MET A 41 -0.23 -1.19 4.37
N GLU A 42 0.45 -0.54 3.43
CA GLU A 42 1.86 -0.22 3.57
C GLU A 42 2.23 1.15 2.99
N THR A 43 3.40 1.67 3.40
CA THR A 43 4.14 2.61 2.55
C THR A 43 5.58 2.14 2.40
N THR A 44 6.11 2.30 1.19
CA THR A 44 7.45 1.81 0.87
C THR A 44 8.52 2.61 1.57
N ASN A 45 9.42 1.94 2.26
CA ASN A 45 10.62 2.54 2.83
C ASN A 45 11.78 2.42 1.85
N GLY A 46 12.54 3.51 1.72
CA GLY A 46 13.80 3.46 0.99
C GLY A 46 14.84 2.58 1.69
N ASN A 47 15.74 1.97 0.93
CA ASN A 47 17.00 1.44 1.46
C ASN A 47 18.16 2.10 0.72
N TYR A 48 18.88 2.97 1.43
CA TYR A 48 20.03 3.72 0.93
C TYR A 48 21.37 3.13 1.41
N ASN A 49 21.33 2.05 2.19
CA ASN A 49 22.51 1.32 2.59
C ASN A 49 22.79 0.20 1.58
N ALA A 50 23.69 0.50 0.64
CA ALA A 50 24.10 -0.42 -0.42
C ALA A 50 24.69 -1.74 0.10
N THR A 51 25.25 -1.76 1.32
CA THR A 51 25.83 -2.98 1.90
C THR A 51 24.77 -4.06 2.18
N LEU A 52 23.52 -3.67 2.40
CA LEU A 52 22.42 -4.61 2.65
C LEU A 52 22.00 -5.37 1.38
N ALA A 53 22.36 -4.89 0.18
CA ALA A 53 22.03 -5.56 -1.08
C ALA A 53 22.64 -6.96 -1.18
N ALA A 54 23.77 -7.21 -0.50
CA ALA A 54 24.43 -8.51 -0.45
C ALA A 54 23.60 -9.60 0.28
N MET A 55 22.60 -9.21 1.08
CA MET A 55 21.72 -10.16 1.77
C MET A 55 20.52 -10.60 0.93
N ILE A 56 20.32 -10.00 -0.24
CA ILE A 56 19.26 -10.38 -1.17
C ILE A 56 19.72 -11.63 -1.92
N SER A 57 19.00 -12.73 -1.74
CA SER A 57 19.31 -14.02 -2.36
C SER A 57 18.16 -14.53 -3.23
N PRO A 58 18.44 -15.18 -4.38
CA PRO A 58 17.41 -15.88 -5.14
C PRO A 58 16.80 -17.08 -4.37
N ASP A 59 17.43 -17.52 -3.27
CA ASP A 59 16.96 -18.62 -2.43
C ASP A 59 15.94 -18.19 -1.36
N SER A 60 15.60 -16.90 -1.29
CA SER A 60 14.63 -16.38 -0.32
C SER A 60 13.18 -16.79 -0.60
N CYS A 61 12.91 -17.58 -1.65
CA CYS A 61 11.59 -18.17 -1.92
C CYS A 61 11.71 -19.53 -2.64
N LEU A 62 10.74 -20.44 -2.43
CA LEU A 62 10.78 -21.82 -2.93
C LEU A 62 10.76 -21.89 -4.48
N SER A 63 11.53 -22.83 -5.02
CA SER A 63 11.80 -22.98 -6.46
C SER A 63 10.57 -23.25 -7.35
N TRP A 64 9.53 -23.90 -6.82
CA TRP A 64 8.33 -24.23 -7.59
C TRP A 64 7.39 -23.03 -7.81
N VAL A 65 7.46 -22.02 -6.94
CA VAL A 65 6.74 -20.73 -7.10
C VAL A 65 7.33 -19.90 -8.25
N ARG A 66 8.59 -20.18 -8.64
CA ARG A 66 9.23 -19.58 -9.82
C ARG A 66 8.72 -20.20 -11.14
N TYR A 67 8.09 -21.36 -11.11
CA TYR A 67 7.69 -22.09 -12.32
C TYR A 67 6.48 -21.49 -13.02
N ASP A 68 5.52 -20.93 -12.26
CA ASP A 68 4.41 -20.13 -12.82
C ASP A 68 4.90 -18.90 -13.60
N LEU A 69 6.16 -18.48 -13.40
CA LEU A 69 6.81 -17.39 -14.12
C LEU A 69 7.57 -17.82 -15.39
N HIS A 70 7.96 -19.09 -15.54
CA HIS A 70 8.72 -19.51 -16.73
C HIS A 70 7.89 -19.38 -18.02
N THR A 71 6.57 -19.51 -17.91
CA THR A 71 5.62 -19.30 -19.01
C THR A 71 5.47 -17.82 -19.40
N TYR A 72 5.64 -16.89 -18.45
CA TYR A 72 5.53 -15.45 -18.67
C TYR A 72 6.85 -14.81 -19.15
N ILE A 73 8.00 -15.37 -18.75
CA ILE A 73 9.32 -14.95 -19.24
C ILE A 73 9.53 -15.37 -20.71
N HIS A 74 8.95 -16.50 -21.15
CA HIS A 74 9.04 -16.92 -22.55
C HIS A 74 8.33 -15.99 -23.55
N THR A 75 7.42 -15.14 -23.09
CA THR A 75 6.74 -14.12 -23.93
C THR A 75 7.49 -12.78 -24.00
N LEU A 76 8.54 -12.59 -23.17
CA LEU A 76 9.36 -11.37 -23.15
C LEU A 76 10.72 -11.53 -23.85
N SER A 77 11.05 -12.73 -24.34
CA SER A 77 12.31 -13.02 -25.05
C SER A 77 12.40 -12.47 -26.48
N THR A 78 11.38 -11.74 -26.96
CA THR A 78 11.35 -11.11 -28.29
C THR A 78 11.57 -9.60 -28.27
N TRP A 79 11.91 -8.99 -27.13
CA TRP A 79 12.18 -7.55 -27.04
C TRP A 79 13.65 -7.19 -27.33
N PRO A 80 13.93 -6.13 -28.12
CA PRO A 80 15.29 -5.79 -28.53
C PRO A 80 16.20 -5.42 -27.34
N THR A 81 17.40 -5.98 -27.36
CA THR A 81 18.40 -6.08 -26.28
C THR A 81 19.15 -4.78 -25.96
N ASN A 82 18.46 -3.68 -25.67
CA ASN A 82 19.13 -2.42 -25.29
C ASN A 82 18.53 -1.66 -24.10
N GLN A 83 17.91 -2.36 -23.14
CA GLN A 83 17.52 -1.79 -21.84
C GLN A 83 18.27 -2.51 -20.71
N PRO A 84 18.86 -1.79 -19.74
CA PRO A 84 19.75 -2.38 -18.75
C PRO A 84 18.99 -3.31 -17.78
N CYS A 85 19.70 -4.29 -17.22
CA CYS A 85 19.23 -5.35 -16.31
C CYS A 85 18.38 -4.91 -15.09
N HIS A 86 18.17 -3.61 -14.87
CA HIS A 86 17.33 -3.04 -13.82
C HIS A 86 15.85 -3.42 -13.90
N MET A 87 15.30 -3.69 -15.10
CA MET A 87 13.88 -4.01 -15.25
C MET A 87 13.55 -5.46 -14.82
N ILE A 88 14.45 -6.40 -15.11
CA ILE A 88 14.31 -7.82 -14.72
C ILE A 88 14.43 -7.97 -13.18
N ILE A 89 15.30 -7.17 -12.56
CA ILE A 89 15.49 -7.16 -11.10
C ILE A 89 14.24 -6.61 -10.39
N LYS A 90 13.62 -5.52 -10.88
CA LYS A 90 12.38 -4.99 -10.28
C LYS A 90 11.21 -5.99 -10.33
N ILE A 91 11.08 -6.75 -11.42
CA ILE A 91 10.01 -7.75 -11.58
C ILE A 91 10.20 -8.91 -10.59
N VAL A 92 11.41 -9.48 -10.49
CA VAL A 92 11.71 -10.57 -9.55
C VAL A 92 11.60 -10.12 -8.09
N MET A 93 11.98 -8.87 -7.79
CA MET A 93 11.94 -8.28 -6.45
C MET A 93 10.51 -8.03 -5.93
N HIS A 94 9.56 -7.68 -6.79
CA HIS A 94 8.17 -7.40 -6.39
C HIS A 94 7.37 -8.69 -6.11
N ILE A 95 7.75 -9.80 -6.73
CA ILE A 95 7.03 -11.08 -6.68
C ILE A 95 7.15 -11.77 -5.31
N HIS A 96 8.30 -11.66 -4.64
CA HIS A 96 8.51 -12.32 -3.34
C HIS A 96 7.64 -11.71 -2.24
N THR A 97 7.67 -10.39 -2.11
CA THR A 97 6.88 -9.66 -1.10
C THR A 97 5.38 -9.82 -1.34
N THR A 98 4.93 -9.71 -2.60
CA THR A 98 3.50 -9.89 -2.93
C THR A 98 3.00 -11.30 -2.63
N TYR A 99 3.83 -12.35 -2.81
CA TYR A 99 3.45 -13.71 -2.42
C TYR A 99 3.33 -13.87 -0.90
N LEU A 100 4.31 -13.37 -0.13
CA LEU A 100 4.27 -13.41 1.33
C LEU A 100 3.06 -12.64 1.88
N THR A 101 2.73 -11.51 1.28
CA THR A 101 1.50 -10.76 1.58
C THR A 101 0.25 -11.61 1.33
N LYS A 102 0.17 -12.34 0.20
CA LYS A 102 -0.97 -13.23 -0.08
C LYS A 102 -1.09 -14.37 0.93
N VAL A 103 0.03 -15.00 1.29
CA VAL A 103 0.06 -16.07 2.30
C VAL A 103 -0.37 -15.52 3.66
N ALA A 104 0.18 -14.38 4.08
CA ALA A 104 -0.18 -13.73 5.33
C ALA A 104 -1.66 -13.33 5.33
N ASN A 105 -2.16 -12.73 4.26
CA ASN A 105 -3.57 -12.34 4.11
C ASN A 105 -4.52 -13.55 4.15
N ALA A 106 -4.11 -14.70 3.63
CA ALA A 106 -4.93 -15.91 3.64
C ALA A 106 -4.94 -16.62 5.01
N LEU A 107 -3.81 -16.62 5.71
CA LEU A 107 -3.61 -17.45 6.91
C LEU A 107 -3.81 -16.70 8.23
N ALA A 108 -3.48 -15.41 8.28
CA ALA A 108 -3.50 -14.63 9.51
C ALA A 108 -4.92 -14.43 10.06
N VAL A 109 -5.01 -14.37 11.39
CA VAL A 109 -6.24 -14.12 12.13
C VAL A 109 -6.14 -12.93 13.09
N ASP A 110 -4.93 -12.39 13.25
CA ASP A 110 -4.61 -11.22 14.06
C ASP A 110 -3.34 -10.54 13.51
N GLY A 111 -3.01 -9.34 14.01
CA GLY A 111 -1.81 -8.62 13.61
C GLY A 111 -0.50 -9.40 13.82
N PRO A 112 -0.25 -9.97 15.01
CA PRO A 112 0.96 -10.76 15.28
C PRO A 112 1.14 -11.94 14.33
N SER A 113 0.12 -12.78 14.11
CA SER A 113 0.21 -13.91 13.18
C SER A 113 0.47 -13.47 11.74
N TRP A 114 -0.09 -12.33 11.31
CA TRP A 114 0.20 -11.75 10.00
C TRP A 114 1.71 -11.48 9.83
N THR A 115 2.33 -10.85 10.84
CA THR A 115 3.77 -10.55 10.78
C THR A 115 4.66 -11.80 10.79
N VAL A 116 4.22 -12.89 11.43
CA VAL A 116 4.92 -14.18 11.41
C VAL A 116 4.88 -14.79 10.01
N TYR A 117 3.70 -14.84 9.38
CA TYR A 117 3.57 -15.41 8.03
C TYR A 117 4.30 -14.59 6.98
N PHE A 118 4.21 -13.26 7.06
CA PHE A 118 4.94 -12.36 6.17
C PHE A 118 6.46 -12.48 6.36
N GLY A 119 6.92 -12.56 7.62
CA GLY A 119 8.34 -12.56 7.96
C GLY A 119 9.10 -13.86 7.69
N ALA A 120 8.40 -14.98 7.47
CA ALA A 120 8.99 -16.33 7.43
C ALA A 120 10.09 -16.52 6.35
N TYR A 121 10.06 -15.71 5.27
CA TYR A 121 11.03 -15.78 4.18
C TYR A 121 11.36 -14.39 3.62
N ASN A 122 11.73 -13.46 4.51
CA ASN A 122 12.10 -12.09 4.15
C ASN A 122 13.11 -12.07 2.98
N SER A 123 12.71 -11.49 1.85
CA SER A 123 13.53 -11.35 0.64
C SER A 123 14.47 -10.15 0.67
N GLY A 124 14.20 -9.15 1.52
CA GLY A 124 14.87 -7.84 1.48
C GLY A 124 14.46 -6.96 0.30
N THR A 125 13.38 -7.32 -0.39
CA THR A 125 12.90 -6.64 -1.58
C THR A 125 11.55 -5.99 -1.28
N TYR A 126 11.26 -4.85 -1.93
CA TYR A 126 10.04 -4.08 -1.64
C TYR A 126 9.89 -3.83 -0.12
N ASN A 127 10.89 -3.16 0.45
CA ASN A 127 11.03 -2.94 1.89
C ASN A 127 10.02 -1.89 2.34
N ASN A 128 9.06 -2.29 3.17
CA ASN A 128 7.91 -1.44 3.50
C ASN A 128 7.75 -1.28 5.01
N GLN A 129 6.97 -0.26 5.40
CA GLN A 129 6.30 -0.22 6.69
C GLN A 129 4.87 -0.75 6.51
N TRP A 130 4.64 -1.98 6.93
CA TRP A 130 3.32 -2.61 6.96
C TRP A 130 2.56 -2.22 8.22
N MET A 131 1.28 -1.88 8.03
CA MET A 131 0.31 -1.56 9.07
C MET A 131 -0.81 -2.59 9.03
N VAL A 132 -0.92 -3.40 10.09
CA VAL A 132 -1.94 -4.44 10.23
C VAL A 132 -2.91 -4.04 11.34
N LEU A 133 -4.07 -3.50 10.93
CA LEU A 133 -5.16 -3.12 11.80
C LEU A 133 -6.07 -4.32 12.05
N ASP A 134 -6.16 -4.78 13.29
CA ASP A 134 -7.15 -5.78 13.70
C ASP A 134 -8.44 -5.06 14.15
N THR A 135 -9.45 -5.08 13.29
CA THR A 135 -10.71 -4.39 13.57
C THR A 135 -11.45 -4.98 14.76
N SER A 136 -11.20 -6.24 15.14
CA SER A 136 -11.83 -6.87 16.30
C SER A 136 -11.29 -6.35 17.63
N ARG A 137 -10.12 -5.70 17.58
CA ARG A 137 -9.44 -5.07 18.73
C ARG A 137 -9.75 -3.59 18.89
N PHE A 138 -10.78 -3.09 18.22
CA PHE A 138 -11.32 -1.75 18.45
C PHE A 138 -12.55 -1.82 19.34
N ALA A 139 -12.48 -1.20 20.52
CA ALA A 139 -13.56 -1.17 21.50
C ALA A 139 -13.60 0.21 22.19
N ASP A 140 -14.80 0.75 22.37
CA ASP A 140 -15.03 2.00 23.12
C ASP A 140 -14.18 3.20 22.66
N GLY A 141 -13.93 3.30 21.35
CA GLY A 141 -13.15 4.40 20.76
C GLY A 141 -11.63 4.23 20.86
N ALA A 142 -11.13 3.10 21.38
CA ALA A 142 -9.71 2.82 21.56
C ALA A 142 -9.28 1.49 20.93
N LEU A 143 -8.01 1.38 20.58
CA LEU A 143 -7.38 0.12 20.20
C LEU A 143 -6.91 -0.64 21.45
N LEU A 144 -7.36 -1.88 21.59
CA LEU A 144 -6.84 -2.84 22.54
C LEU A 144 -5.42 -3.29 22.11
N PRO A 145 -4.65 -3.97 22.98
CA PRO A 145 -3.36 -4.55 22.59
C PRO A 145 -3.49 -5.41 21.32
N HIS A 146 -2.51 -5.25 20.44
CA HIS A 146 -2.44 -5.80 19.08
C HIS A 146 -3.54 -5.31 18.13
N GLY A 147 -4.13 -4.15 18.41
CA GLY A 147 -5.09 -3.50 17.52
C GLY A 147 -4.45 -2.89 16.28
N LEU A 148 -3.24 -2.33 16.39
CA LEU A 148 -2.40 -1.96 15.26
C LEU A 148 -0.99 -2.53 15.44
N THR A 149 -0.65 -3.53 14.64
CA THR A 149 0.70 -4.11 14.59
C THR A 149 1.45 -3.57 13.38
N LEU A 150 2.66 -3.06 13.60
CA LEU A 150 3.57 -2.64 12.55
C LEU A 150 4.61 -3.70 12.26
N LEU A 151 5.03 -3.78 11.00
CA LEU A 151 6.24 -4.45 10.58
C LEU A 151 7.04 -3.55 9.65
N GLU A 152 8.33 -3.36 9.93
CA GLU A 152 9.26 -2.77 8.96
C GLU A 152 10.29 -3.79 8.51
N GLN A 153 10.56 -3.79 7.21
CA GLN A 153 11.41 -4.77 6.56
C GLN A 153 12.68 -4.12 6.01
N LEU A 154 13.80 -4.81 6.13
CA LEU A 154 15.04 -4.58 5.38
C LEU A 154 15.61 -5.91 4.89
N PRO A 155 16.59 -5.92 3.98
CA PRO A 155 17.33 -7.14 3.69
C PRO A 155 17.90 -7.76 4.96
N GLY A 156 17.56 -9.04 5.20
CA GLY A 156 18.05 -9.83 6.33
C GLY A 156 17.39 -9.58 7.69
N GLU A 157 16.47 -8.60 7.81
CA GLU A 157 15.82 -8.33 9.10
C GLU A 157 14.40 -7.77 8.96
N ILE A 158 13.59 -8.03 9.97
CA ILE A 158 12.30 -7.38 10.17
C ILE A 158 12.22 -6.89 11.62
N MET A 159 11.52 -5.79 11.83
CA MET A 159 11.13 -5.33 13.16
C MET A 159 9.62 -5.27 13.25
N VAL A 160 9.09 -5.72 14.38
CA VAL A 160 7.65 -5.81 14.62
C VAL A 160 7.34 -5.17 15.97
N GLN A 161 6.29 -4.33 16.02
CA GLN A 161 5.83 -3.75 17.26
C GLN A 161 4.31 -3.53 17.24
N ASP A 162 3.66 -3.75 18.39
CA ASP A 162 2.32 -3.24 18.64
C ASP A 162 2.38 -1.74 18.96
N VAL A 163 1.71 -0.93 18.14
CA VAL A 163 1.65 0.53 18.29
C VAL A 163 0.27 1.03 18.69
N SER A 164 -0.62 0.15 19.16
CA SER A 164 -1.99 0.51 19.59
C SER A 164 -1.99 1.64 20.63
N ASN A 165 -1.06 1.60 21.59
CA ASN A 165 -0.94 2.66 22.60
C ASN A 165 -0.47 4.00 22.03
N VAL A 166 0.33 3.99 20.97
CA VAL A 166 0.75 5.22 20.26
C VAL A 166 -0.49 5.86 19.63
N VAL A 167 -1.30 5.07 18.93
CA VAL A 167 -2.55 5.55 18.32
C VAL A 167 -3.50 6.11 19.37
N ASN A 168 -3.70 5.41 20.48
CA ASN A 168 -4.59 5.87 21.55
C ASN A 168 -4.11 7.18 22.19
N THR A 169 -2.79 7.38 22.32
CA THR A 169 -2.21 8.57 22.95
C THR A 169 -2.19 9.76 21.99
N GLN A 170 -1.82 9.52 20.73
CA GLN A 170 -1.63 10.56 19.72
C GLN A 170 -2.94 10.89 18.97
N GLY A 171 -3.87 9.96 18.92
CA GLY A 171 -5.12 10.04 18.15
C GLY A 171 -5.02 9.52 16.71
N TYR A 172 -3.82 9.20 16.21
CA TYR A 172 -3.63 8.69 14.84
C TYR A 172 -2.31 7.92 14.68
N TRP A 173 -2.22 7.13 13.60
CA TRP A 173 -0.97 6.65 13.02
C TRP A 173 -0.83 7.22 11.60
N ALA A 174 0.37 7.67 11.23
CA ALA A 174 0.66 8.13 9.88
C ALA A 174 1.93 7.44 9.35
N SER A 175 1.92 7.14 8.06
CA SER A 175 3.03 6.50 7.34
C SER A 175 3.33 7.30 6.07
N TYR A 176 4.61 7.54 5.78
CA TYR A 176 5.04 8.46 4.74
C TYR A 176 6.45 8.16 4.21
N ASN A 177 6.73 6.88 3.95
CA ASN A 177 7.95 6.38 3.30
C ASN A 177 9.27 6.62 4.06
N ILE A 178 9.22 6.89 5.36
CA ILE A 178 10.39 7.01 6.23
C ILE A 178 10.21 5.99 7.38
N PRO A 179 11.22 5.15 7.68
CA PRO A 179 11.10 4.18 8.76
C PRO A 179 10.85 4.82 10.13
N TYR A 180 9.94 4.22 10.88
CA TYR A 180 9.59 4.60 12.25
C TYR A 180 10.57 4.01 13.27
N PHE A 181 10.97 2.74 13.11
CA PHE A 181 11.89 2.14 14.06
C PHE A 181 13.28 2.74 13.88
N GLU A 182 13.80 3.37 14.93
CA GLU A 182 15.11 4.04 14.89
C GLU A 182 16.23 3.13 14.35
N HIS A 183 16.21 1.85 14.72
CA HIS A 183 17.15 0.85 14.20
C HIS A 183 17.04 0.70 12.67
N ILE A 184 15.83 0.55 12.13
CA ILE A 184 15.60 0.46 10.68
C ILE A 184 15.96 1.78 9.99
N TYR A 185 15.57 2.92 10.56
CA TYR A 185 15.91 4.26 10.07
C TYR A 185 17.43 4.47 9.94
N ASN A 186 18.19 4.07 10.97
CA ASN A 186 19.64 4.17 10.99
C ASN A 186 20.27 3.20 9.98
N LYS A 187 19.86 1.93 10.00
CA LYS A 187 20.48 0.86 9.19
C LYS A 187 20.18 0.96 7.71
N SER A 188 19.01 1.47 7.34
CA SER A 188 18.63 1.77 5.95
C SER A 188 19.34 3.00 5.36
N GLY A 189 20.08 3.76 6.16
CA GLY A 189 20.87 4.91 5.72
C GLY A 189 20.11 6.24 5.70
N PHE A 190 18.87 6.31 6.19
CA PHE A 190 18.15 7.58 6.32
C PHE A 190 18.86 8.56 7.26
N ALA A 191 19.37 8.08 8.40
CA ALA A 191 20.11 8.93 9.35
C ALA A 191 21.33 9.60 8.70
N ALA A 192 22.08 8.86 7.87
CA ALA A 192 23.22 9.40 7.15
C ALA A 192 22.79 10.44 6.10
N LYS A 193 21.67 10.20 5.39
CA LYS A 193 21.09 11.16 4.45
C LYS A 193 20.61 12.44 5.14
N ALA A 194 19.97 12.31 6.29
CA ALA A 194 19.52 13.45 7.10
C ALA A 194 20.71 14.28 7.60
N ALA A 195 21.77 13.65 8.10
CA ALA A 195 22.97 14.35 8.54
C ALA A 195 23.72 15.07 7.39
N ALA A 196 23.62 14.53 6.17
CA ALA A 196 24.26 15.10 4.98
C ALA A 196 23.39 16.13 4.23
N SER A 197 22.20 16.45 4.73
CA SER A 197 21.24 17.34 4.08
C SER A 197 20.85 18.49 5.01
N THR A 198 20.66 19.67 4.44
CA THR A 198 19.99 20.78 5.13
C THR A 198 18.47 20.71 5.02
N ASP A 199 17.95 19.74 4.25
CA ASP A 199 16.52 19.52 4.06
C ASP A 199 15.99 18.43 5.02
N SER A 200 14.89 18.76 5.70
CA SER A 200 14.15 17.86 6.58
C SER A 200 13.43 16.69 5.88
N SER A 201 13.49 16.59 4.54
CA SER A 201 12.88 15.49 3.76
C SER A 201 13.30 14.08 4.19
N TRP A 202 14.46 13.95 4.86
CA TRP A 202 14.98 12.66 5.38
C TRP A 202 14.65 12.42 6.86
N SER A 203 14.08 13.41 7.57
CA SER A 203 13.70 13.28 8.97
C SER A 203 12.32 12.64 9.08
N HIS A 204 12.20 11.56 9.88
CA HIS A 204 10.91 10.94 10.17
C HIS A 204 9.94 11.93 10.84
N SER A 205 10.43 12.80 11.72
CA SER A 205 9.59 13.76 12.45
C SER A 205 9.35 15.05 11.68
N ASP A 206 10.28 15.47 10.83
CA ASP A 206 10.31 16.83 10.30
C ASP A 206 10.09 16.96 8.80
N CYS A 207 9.93 15.85 8.08
CA CYS A 207 9.55 15.91 6.67
C CYS A 207 8.16 16.57 6.52
N ALA A 208 7.87 17.11 5.32
CA ALA A 208 6.64 17.85 5.06
C ALA A 208 5.39 17.05 5.44
N ARG A 209 5.30 15.77 5.03
CA ARG A 209 4.15 14.90 5.34
C ARG A 209 3.99 14.65 6.84
N ALA A 210 5.08 14.45 7.58
CA ALA A 210 5.03 14.29 9.04
C ALA A 210 4.45 15.54 9.72
N LYS A 211 4.88 16.72 9.28
CA LYS A 211 4.38 18.01 9.80
C LYS A 211 2.91 18.25 9.42
N ILE A 212 2.51 17.95 8.18
CA ILE A 212 1.13 18.08 7.71
C ILE A 212 0.22 17.14 8.50
N PHE A 213 0.57 15.86 8.66
CA PHE A 213 -0.23 14.93 9.48
C PHE A 213 -0.34 15.39 10.93
N ARG A 214 0.75 15.89 11.53
CA ARG A 214 0.74 16.41 12.89
C ARG A 214 -0.20 17.60 13.07
N ARG A 215 -0.29 18.46 12.05
CA ARG A 215 -1.19 19.62 12.04
C ARG A 215 -2.65 19.19 11.82
N ASP A 216 -2.90 18.29 10.85
CA ASP A 216 -4.23 18.12 10.28
C ASP A 216 -4.96 16.85 10.75
N ALA A 217 -4.25 15.78 11.10
CA ALA A 217 -4.87 14.52 11.54
C ALA A 217 -5.78 14.67 12.78
N PRO A 218 -5.45 15.52 13.79
CA PRO A 218 -6.34 15.75 14.93
C PRO A 218 -7.72 16.33 14.58
N HIS A 219 -7.88 16.90 13.38
CA HIS A 219 -9.14 17.48 12.89
C HIS A 219 -9.99 16.50 12.07
N VAL A 220 -9.56 15.24 11.93
CA VAL A 220 -10.30 14.21 11.20
C VAL A 220 -11.32 13.56 12.12
N HIS A 221 -12.60 13.91 11.97
CA HIS A 221 -13.69 13.38 12.79
C HIS A 221 -14.71 12.55 12.00
N SER A 222 -14.57 12.49 10.67
CA SER A 222 -15.46 11.78 9.78
C SER A 222 -14.72 11.18 8.58
N ILE A 223 -15.37 10.25 7.88
CA ILE A 223 -14.87 9.75 6.60
C ILE A 223 -14.70 10.88 5.57
N ALA A 224 -15.55 11.91 5.60
CA ALA A 224 -15.40 13.06 4.72
C ALA A 224 -14.13 13.88 5.01
N ASP A 225 -13.77 14.05 6.29
CA ASP A 225 -12.50 14.68 6.67
C ASP A 225 -11.30 13.84 6.22
N LEU A 226 -11.37 12.52 6.42
CA LEU A 226 -10.30 11.61 6.01
C LEU A 226 -10.09 11.63 4.49
N LYS A 227 -11.16 11.66 3.69
CA LYS A 227 -11.07 11.84 2.23
C LYS A 227 -10.32 13.11 1.86
N ARG A 228 -10.69 14.24 2.46
CA ARG A 228 -10.02 15.54 2.22
C ARG A 228 -8.55 15.48 2.60
N LEU A 229 -8.21 14.94 3.76
CA LEU A 229 -6.82 14.83 4.21
C LEU A 229 -5.99 13.96 3.26
N MET A 230 -6.50 12.80 2.85
CA MET A 230 -5.79 11.89 1.94
C MET A 230 -5.67 12.44 0.51
N ARG A 231 -6.44 13.47 0.16
CA ARG A 231 -6.36 14.21 -1.11
C ARG A 231 -5.63 15.53 -0.98
N ALA A 232 -5.17 15.90 0.21
CA ALA A 232 -4.63 17.23 0.47
C ALA A 232 -3.36 17.50 -0.34
N ASN A 233 -3.44 18.51 -1.20
CA ASN A 233 -2.31 19.15 -1.83
C ASN A 233 -2.66 20.62 -2.10
N ASN A 234 -2.12 21.51 -1.27
CA ASN A 234 -2.30 22.96 -1.40
C ASN A 234 -0.93 23.64 -1.47
N TYR A 235 0.00 23.05 -2.23
CA TYR A 235 1.43 23.38 -2.16
C TYR A 235 1.77 24.84 -2.46
N GLN A 236 0.90 25.57 -3.18
CA GLN A 236 1.07 26.98 -3.47
C GLN A 236 0.85 27.89 -2.25
N HIS A 237 0.12 27.40 -1.24
CA HIS A 237 -0.29 28.19 -0.08
C HIS A 237 0.07 27.55 1.27
N ASP A 238 0.36 26.25 1.30
CA ASP A 238 0.83 25.56 2.49
C ASP A 238 2.34 25.81 2.69
N GLU A 239 2.69 26.52 3.76
CA GLU A 239 4.08 26.82 4.12
C GLU A 239 4.92 25.56 4.32
N LEU A 240 4.30 24.44 4.72
CA LEU A 240 4.98 23.15 4.90
C LEU A 240 5.40 22.51 3.57
N SER A 241 4.73 22.89 2.48
CA SER A 241 5.05 22.41 1.13
C SER A 241 6.17 23.18 0.47
N LEU A 242 6.54 24.38 0.96
CA LEU A 242 7.65 25.18 0.44
C LEU A 242 7.59 25.42 -1.09
N GLY A 243 6.37 25.50 -1.64
CA GLY A 243 6.15 25.68 -3.08
C GLY A 243 6.42 24.44 -3.94
N ASP A 244 6.73 23.28 -3.35
CA ASP A 244 6.98 22.02 -4.04
C ASP A 244 5.72 21.13 -4.00
N PRO A 245 5.11 20.80 -5.16
CA PRO A 245 3.89 19.99 -5.21
C PRO A 245 4.09 18.52 -4.82
N GLY A 246 5.34 18.06 -4.69
CA GLY A 246 5.72 16.78 -4.11
C GLY A 246 5.66 16.77 -2.58
N ARG A 247 5.66 17.94 -1.91
CA ARG A 247 5.63 18.08 -0.45
C ARG A 247 4.21 18.22 0.08
N ALA A 248 3.36 17.25 -0.24
CA ALA A 248 1.97 17.18 0.19
C ALA A 248 1.60 15.73 0.54
N ILE A 249 0.41 15.51 1.14
CA ILE A 249 -0.10 14.15 1.36
C ILE A 249 -0.35 13.48 0.00
N ALA A 250 -1.07 14.17 -0.90
CA ALA A 250 -1.32 13.70 -2.26
C ALA A 250 -0.41 14.42 -3.27
N ALA A 251 0.84 13.98 -3.38
CA ALA A 251 1.86 14.60 -4.25
C ALA A 251 1.40 14.78 -5.72
N ARG A 252 1.82 15.88 -6.35
CA ARG A 252 1.52 16.27 -7.74
C ARG A 252 2.79 16.71 -8.50
N TYR A 253 3.73 15.79 -8.71
CA TYR A 253 5.02 16.13 -9.35
C TYR A 253 4.85 16.66 -10.79
N ASP A 254 3.72 16.39 -11.43
CA ASP A 254 3.37 16.92 -12.76
C ASP A 254 3.14 18.44 -12.77
N LEU A 255 2.90 19.05 -11.59
CA LEU A 255 2.72 20.49 -11.42
C LEU A 255 4.03 21.22 -11.06
N ALA A 256 5.15 20.51 -10.93
CA ALA A 256 6.41 21.11 -10.54
C ALA A 256 6.96 22.01 -11.66
N SER A 257 7.30 23.25 -11.31
CA SER A 257 7.94 24.19 -12.23
C SER A 257 9.44 23.92 -12.39
N ASN A 258 10.07 23.30 -11.39
CA ASN A 258 11.46 22.89 -11.45
C ASN A 258 11.59 21.61 -12.32
N PRO A 259 12.34 21.64 -13.44
CA PRO A 259 12.50 20.47 -14.30
C PRO A 259 13.16 19.26 -13.63
N LEU A 260 13.90 19.46 -12.52
CA LEU A 260 14.50 18.38 -11.75
C LEU A 260 13.51 17.67 -10.81
N GLU A 261 12.40 18.32 -10.48
CA GLU A 261 11.32 17.78 -9.64
C GLU A 261 10.13 17.29 -10.48
N PHE A 262 9.98 17.82 -11.70
CA PHE A 262 8.92 17.42 -12.61
C PHE A 262 8.98 15.93 -12.94
N ALA A 263 7.87 15.25 -12.71
CA ALA A 263 7.66 13.87 -13.11
C ALA A 263 6.17 13.61 -13.34
N LEU A 264 5.83 12.74 -14.30
CA LEU A 264 4.48 12.18 -14.43
C LEU A 264 4.26 11.10 -13.35
N ASN A 265 4.24 11.54 -12.09
CA ASN A 265 4.19 10.73 -10.89
C ASN A 265 3.49 11.51 -9.76
N GLY A 266 3.05 10.82 -8.72
CA GLY A 266 2.35 11.42 -7.59
C GLY A 266 1.37 10.44 -6.94
N ALA A 267 0.47 10.98 -6.12
CA ALA A 267 -0.67 10.19 -5.65
C ALA A 267 -1.64 9.95 -6.80
N ILE A 268 -2.04 8.69 -7.02
CA ILE A 268 -2.90 8.29 -8.15
C ILE A 268 -4.26 7.75 -7.71
N ASP A 269 -4.51 7.65 -6.41
CA ASP A 269 -5.79 7.25 -5.85
C ASP A 269 -5.89 7.71 -4.39
N ALA A 270 -7.05 7.43 -3.76
CA ALA A 270 -7.14 7.28 -2.32
C ALA A 270 -8.21 6.25 -1.98
N LYS A 271 -7.97 5.43 -0.95
CA LYS A 271 -8.92 4.45 -0.40
C LYS A 271 -9.13 4.75 1.08
N VAL A 272 -10.38 4.92 1.51
CA VAL A 272 -10.72 5.21 2.90
C VAL A 272 -11.78 4.24 3.41
N THR A 273 -11.67 3.82 4.66
CA THR A 273 -12.66 2.94 5.30
C THR A 273 -12.82 3.31 6.77
N SER A 274 -13.85 2.77 7.41
CA SER A 274 -14.02 2.79 8.86
C SER A 274 -13.98 1.36 9.39
N VAL A 275 -13.86 1.17 10.70
CA VAL A 275 -14.00 -0.18 11.32
C VAL A 275 -15.30 -0.86 10.90
N HIS A 276 -16.40 -0.10 10.79
CA HIS A 276 -17.69 -0.61 10.34
C HIS A 276 -17.65 -1.12 8.90
N LEU A 277 -17.15 -0.31 7.97
CA LEU A 277 -17.06 -0.65 6.54
C LEU A 277 -16.03 -1.75 6.28
N ALA A 278 -14.89 -1.71 6.96
CA ALA A 278 -13.81 -2.68 6.84
C ALA A 278 -14.28 -4.11 7.15
N ARG A 279 -15.07 -4.27 8.22
CA ARG A 279 -15.67 -5.57 8.60
C ARG A 279 -16.65 -6.12 7.55
N GLN A 280 -17.13 -5.27 6.64
CA GLN A 280 -18.00 -5.64 5.53
C GLN A 280 -17.25 -5.76 4.20
N LEU A 281 -15.91 -5.64 4.20
CA LEU A 281 -15.08 -5.56 3.00
C LEU A 281 -15.46 -4.39 2.09
N GLN A 282 -15.69 -3.22 2.69
CA GLN A 282 -16.10 -2.01 1.99
C GLN A 282 -15.14 -0.85 2.24
N CYS A 283 -15.02 0.02 1.24
CA CYS A 283 -14.35 1.31 1.36
C CYS A 283 -14.99 2.34 0.44
N GLU A 284 -14.52 3.57 0.54
CA GLU A 284 -14.72 4.57 -0.49
C GLU A 284 -13.38 4.83 -1.17
N ALA A 285 -13.39 4.81 -2.50
CA ALA A 285 -12.18 4.97 -3.31
C ALA A 285 -12.36 6.04 -4.37
N VAL A 286 -11.28 6.77 -4.69
CA VAL A 286 -11.21 7.68 -5.83
C VAL A 286 -9.97 7.34 -6.65
N LEU A 287 -10.12 7.36 -7.97
CA LEU A 287 -9.03 7.15 -8.92
C LEU A 287 -8.54 8.50 -9.48
N GLY A 288 -7.24 8.63 -9.63
CA GLY A 288 -6.57 9.76 -10.28
C GLY A 288 -5.88 10.73 -9.31
N PRO A 289 -5.01 11.61 -9.82
CA PRO A 289 -4.32 12.63 -9.02
C PRO A 289 -5.27 13.59 -8.30
N SER A 290 -4.81 14.21 -7.20
CA SER A 290 -5.60 15.20 -6.45
C SER A 290 -6.05 16.36 -7.31
N ASN A 291 -7.35 16.63 -7.33
CA ASN A 291 -7.96 17.79 -7.99
C ASN A 291 -8.86 18.60 -7.03
N ASP A 292 -8.75 18.35 -5.72
CA ASP A 292 -9.54 19.05 -4.68
C ASP A 292 -9.16 20.55 -4.60
N ASN A 293 -7.84 20.84 -4.65
CA ASN A 293 -7.28 22.19 -4.66
C ASN A 293 -6.33 22.43 -5.85
N GLN A 294 -6.28 21.48 -6.79
CA GLN A 294 -5.35 21.49 -7.90
C GLN A 294 -6.09 21.30 -9.23
N PRO A 295 -5.49 21.72 -10.37
CA PRO A 295 -6.06 21.42 -11.67
C PRO A 295 -6.24 19.91 -11.88
N THR A 296 -7.33 19.53 -12.54
CA THR A 296 -7.54 18.14 -12.98
C THR A 296 -6.35 17.71 -13.85
N PHE A 297 -5.79 16.54 -13.56
CA PHE A 297 -4.75 15.97 -14.41
C PHE A 297 -5.36 15.49 -15.73
N GLU A 298 -4.74 15.90 -16.83
CA GLU A 298 -5.12 15.51 -18.18
C GLU A 298 -3.90 15.00 -18.95
N TRP A 299 -4.06 13.88 -19.66
CA TRP A 299 -3.10 13.48 -20.68
C TRP A 299 -3.17 14.46 -21.84
N THR A 300 -2.05 15.16 -22.07
CA THR A 300 -1.91 16.13 -23.15
C THR A 300 -0.97 15.61 -24.23
N ALA A 301 -1.05 16.20 -25.43
CA ALA A 301 -0.11 15.89 -26.52
C ALA A 301 1.37 16.08 -26.13
N ALA A 302 1.66 16.90 -25.11
CA ALA A 302 3.00 17.04 -24.56
C ALA A 302 3.42 15.80 -23.74
N TYR A 303 2.50 15.20 -22.99
CA TYR A 303 2.74 14.03 -22.14
C TYR A 303 2.71 12.70 -22.91
N ASP A 304 2.05 12.64 -24.08
CA ASP A 304 2.05 11.46 -24.95
C ASP A 304 3.46 10.98 -25.34
N LYS A 305 4.40 11.91 -25.43
CA LYS A 305 5.80 11.63 -25.76
C LYS A 305 6.61 11.12 -24.56
N LEU A 306 6.08 11.29 -23.35
CA LEU A 306 6.75 10.96 -22.08
C LEU A 306 6.28 9.63 -21.51
N ALA A 307 5.01 9.26 -21.72
CA ALA A 307 4.45 8.02 -21.17
C ALA A 307 3.34 7.42 -22.05
N LEU A 308 3.40 6.10 -22.24
CA LEU A 308 2.28 5.35 -22.81
C LEU A 308 1.18 5.18 -21.77
N HIS A 309 -0.05 5.51 -22.12
CA HIS A 309 -1.20 5.51 -21.23
C HIS A 309 -2.46 4.95 -21.92
N LYS A 310 -2.27 3.95 -22.78
CA LYS A 310 -3.36 3.34 -23.55
C LYS A 310 -4.44 2.78 -22.62
N GLY A 311 -5.69 3.17 -22.85
CA GLY A 311 -6.84 2.74 -22.06
C GLY A 311 -7.12 3.63 -20.85
N HIS A 312 -6.27 4.61 -20.55
CA HIS A 312 -6.59 5.64 -19.56
C HIS A 312 -7.62 6.63 -20.11
N PRO A 313 -8.47 7.21 -19.25
CA PRO A 313 -9.27 8.38 -19.62
C PRO A 313 -8.35 9.56 -19.93
N THR A 314 -8.79 10.48 -20.79
CA THR A 314 -8.05 11.72 -21.09
C THR A 314 -7.88 12.59 -19.84
N ALA A 315 -8.95 12.73 -19.05
CA ALA A 315 -8.96 13.54 -17.82
C ALA A 315 -9.33 12.67 -16.61
N PHE A 316 -8.62 12.87 -15.50
CA PHE A 316 -8.86 12.15 -14.25
C PHE A 316 -9.71 12.99 -13.30
N ASN A 317 -10.96 13.25 -13.70
CA ASN A 317 -11.92 14.01 -12.91
C ASN A 317 -12.96 13.09 -12.24
N PHE A 318 -12.50 12.22 -11.34
CA PHE A 318 -13.35 11.28 -10.63
C PHE A 318 -13.64 11.74 -9.20
N SER A 319 -14.80 11.35 -8.70
CA SER A 319 -15.18 11.52 -7.29
C SER A 319 -15.05 10.19 -6.55
N PHE A 320 -15.03 10.24 -5.21
CA PHE A 320 -15.11 9.04 -4.40
C PHE A 320 -16.37 8.23 -4.72
N ILE A 321 -16.20 6.92 -4.87
CA ILE A 321 -17.27 5.95 -5.03
C ILE A 321 -17.21 4.90 -3.92
N ALA A 322 -18.37 4.40 -3.50
CA ALA A 322 -18.44 3.29 -2.57
C ALA A 322 -18.07 1.99 -3.30
N MET A 323 -17.05 1.30 -2.79
CA MET A 323 -16.59 -0.01 -3.28
C MET A 323 -17.10 -1.08 -2.34
N ARG A 324 -17.99 -1.95 -2.84
CA ARG A 324 -18.66 -2.96 -2.03
C ARG A 324 -18.45 -4.35 -2.64
N HIS A 325 -17.85 -5.25 -1.87
CA HIS A 325 -17.56 -6.61 -2.33
C HIS A 325 -18.80 -7.36 -2.88
N HIS A 326 -20.00 -7.14 -2.32
CA HIS A 326 -21.21 -7.84 -2.76
C HIS A 326 -21.72 -7.40 -4.14
N ASP A 327 -21.51 -6.13 -4.53
CA ASP A 327 -21.94 -5.59 -5.83
C ASP A 327 -21.29 -6.36 -7.01
N HIS A 328 -20.19 -7.08 -6.76
CA HIS A 328 -19.42 -7.79 -7.77
C HIS A 328 -19.64 -9.32 -7.76
N LEU A 329 -20.49 -9.84 -6.87
CA LEU A 329 -20.78 -11.28 -6.78
C LEU A 329 -22.07 -11.71 -7.50
N GLU A 330 -22.98 -10.77 -7.81
CA GLU A 330 -24.33 -11.09 -8.30
C GLU A 330 -24.41 -11.60 -9.75
N HIS A 331 -23.28 -11.72 -10.47
CA HIS A 331 -23.25 -12.34 -11.80
C HIS A 331 -23.04 -13.87 -11.82
N HIS A 332 -23.03 -14.53 -10.66
CA HIS A 332 -22.84 -15.99 -10.58
C HIS A 332 -23.98 -16.78 -9.91
N GLN A 333 -25.14 -16.17 -9.65
CA GLN A 333 -26.33 -16.97 -9.30
C GLN A 333 -26.94 -17.60 -10.55
N GLU A 334 -26.54 -18.84 -10.80
CA GLU A 334 -27.29 -19.95 -11.38
C GLU A 334 -28.44 -19.58 -12.34
N GLN A 335 -28.18 -19.63 -13.65
CA GLN A 335 -29.24 -20.08 -14.55
C GLN A 335 -29.59 -21.53 -14.16
N PRO A 336 -30.86 -21.86 -13.89
CA PRO A 336 -31.25 -23.25 -13.68
C PRO A 336 -30.84 -24.06 -14.90
N SER A 337 -30.12 -25.16 -14.68
CA SER A 337 -29.81 -26.12 -15.72
C SER A 337 -31.11 -26.58 -16.37
N THR A 338 -31.34 -26.21 -17.62
CA THR A 338 -32.37 -26.84 -18.46
C THR A 338 -31.87 -28.21 -18.91
N ASP A 339 -31.75 -29.15 -17.98
CA ASP A 339 -31.69 -30.57 -18.28
C ASP A 339 -33.13 -31.09 -18.43
N SER A 340 -33.73 -30.75 -19.57
CA SER A 340 -34.73 -31.58 -20.22
C SER A 340 -34.85 -31.14 -21.66
N LEU A 341 -34.40 -31.98 -22.59
CA LEU A 341 -34.99 -32.20 -23.91
C LEU A 341 -33.98 -32.97 -24.76
N TYR A 342 -33.88 -34.28 -24.52
CA TYR A 342 -33.69 -35.31 -25.55
C TYR A 342 -34.15 -36.65 -24.95
N THR A 343 -35.46 -36.90 -25.08
CA THR A 343 -36.00 -38.25 -25.33
C THR A 343 -36.08 -38.45 -26.82
#